data_AF-A0A832CWS5-F1
#
_entry.id   AF-A0A832CWS5-F1
#
_cell.length_a   1.000
_cell.length_b   1.000
_cell.length_c   1.000
_cell.angle_alpha   90.00
_cell.angle_beta   90.00
_cell.angle_gamma   90.00
#
_symmetry.space_group_name_H-M   'P 1'
#
loop_
_entity.id
_entity.type
_entity.pdbx_description
1 polymer ?
#
loop_
_entity_poly.entity_id
_entity_poly.type
_entity_poly.pdbx_seq_one_letter_code
_entity_poly.pdbx_strand_id
1 'polypeptide(L)'
;MTAVDKSSEKNFPNEVKLLDAIYEDIIEAVHNEPDMNDIESMRLYIENSYRIFNRTIFRVVEIKNSLTKNEKLDSSTWNPPA
;
A
#
# COMPACT_ATOMS: atom_id res chain seq x y z
N MET A 1 5.36 7.06 -46.28
CA MET A 1 4.86 6.27 -45.13
C MET A 1 5.80 6.50 -43.97
N THR A 2 5.45 7.42 -43.08
CA THR A 2 6.17 7.63 -41.82
C THR A 2 5.76 6.54 -40.85
N ALA A 3 6.75 5.82 -40.31
CA ALA A 3 6.54 4.86 -39.24
C ALA A 3 5.98 5.62 -38.04
N VAL A 4 4.72 5.36 -37.70
CA VAL A 4 4.14 5.79 -36.42
C VAL A 4 4.90 5.02 -35.36
N ASP A 5 5.78 5.74 -34.66
CA ASP A 5 6.45 5.27 -33.46
C ASP A 5 5.34 4.87 -32.47
N LYS A 6 5.05 3.57 -32.38
CA LYS A 6 4.24 3.01 -31.30
C LYS A 6 5.09 3.15 -30.05
N SER A 7 5.14 4.36 -29.49
CA SER A 7 5.59 4.56 -28.12
C SER A 7 4.80 3.55 -27.29
N SER A 8 5.51 2.57 -26.74
CA SER A 8 4.92 1.52 -25.95
C SER A 8 4.09 2.17 -24.85
N GLU A 9 2.76 2.06 -24.91
CA GLU A 9 1.88 2.46 -23.81
C GLU A 9 2.41 1.75 -22.56
N LYS A 10 3.02 2.52 -21.66
CA LYS A 10 3.45 1.99 -20.38
C LYS A 10 2.17 1.60 -19.65
N ASN A 11 1.95 0.30 -19.50
CA ASN A 11 0.85 -0.22 -18.73
C ASN A 11 1.35 -0.52 -17.30
N PHE A 12 0.53 -0.21 -16.30
CA PHE A 12 0.86 -0.32 -14.87
C PHE A 12 -0.07 -1.33 -14.15
N PRO A 13 -0.26 -2.55 -14.67
CA PRO A 13 -1.26 -3.47 -14.14
C PRO A 13 -0.96 -3.91 -12.71
N ASN A 14 0.32 -3.96 -12.33
CA ASN A 14 0.74 -4.34 -10.99
C ASN A 14 0.46 -3.20 -10.00
N GLU A 15 0.76 -1.97 -10.38
CA GLU A 15 0.51 -0.79 -9.55
C GLU A 15 -0.99 -0.57 -9.35
N VAL A 16 -1.80 -0.76 -10.40
CA VAL A 16 -3.27 -0.72 -10.29
C VAL A 16 -3.74 -1.77 -9.29
N LYS A 17 -3.26 -3.02 -9.40
CA LYS A 17 -3.61 -4.08 -8.45
C LYS A 17 -3.22 -3.75 -7.00
N LEU A 18 -2.06 -3.12 -6.80
CA LEU A 18 -1.62 -2.70 -5.47
C LEU A 18 -2.49 -1.55 -4.92
N LEU A 19 -2.93 -0.63 -5.78
CA LEU A 19 -3.88 0.43 -5.41
C LEU A 19 -5.25 -0.13 -5.05
N ASP A 20 -5.76 -1.10 -5.81
CA ASP A 20 -7.02 -1.79 -5.50
C ASP A 20 -6.93 -2.48 -4.13
N ALA A 21 -5.81 -3.14 -3.85
CA ALA A 21 -5.59 -3.77 -2.55
C ALA A 21 -5.49 -2.74 -1.40
N ILE A 22 -4.87 -1.57 -1.63
CA ILE A 22 -4.88 -0.46 -0.64
C ILE A 22 -6.31 0.02 -0.42
N TYR A 23 -7.11 0.15 -1.47
CA TYR A 23 -8.50 0.58 -1.35
C TYR A 23 -9.33 -0.41 -0.51
N GLU A 24 -9.22 -1.71 -0.78
CA GLU A 24 -9.90 -2.76 0.00
C GLU A 24 -9.50 -2.73 1.47
N ASP A 25 -8.20 -2.58 1.77
CA ASP A 25 -7.69 -2.45 3.13
C ASP A 25 -8.30 -1.26 3.89
N ILE A 26 -8.41 -0.11 3.24
CA ILE A 26 -8.97 1.11 3.86
C ILE A 26 -10.46 0.93 4.11
N ILE A 27 -11.18 0.29 3.18
CA ILE A 27 -12.60 -0.03 3.34
C ILE A 27 -12.80 -1.00 4.52
N GLU A 28 -11.94 -2.01 4.67
CA GLU A 28 -11.94 -2.91 5.83
C GLU A 28 -11.69 -2.16 7.13
N ALA A 29 -10.72 -1.23 7.16
CA ALA A 29 -10.43 -0.44 8.36
C ALA A 29 -11.61 0.44 8.78
N VAL A 30 -12.23 1.15 7.83
CA VAL A 30 -13.32 2.10 8.10
C VAL A 30 -14.60 1.40 8.57
N HIS A 31 -14.92 0.22 8.04
CA HIS A 31 -16.13 -0.49 8.43
C HIS A 31 -16.02 -1.22 9.79
N ASN A 32 -14.82 -1.35 10.34
CA ASN A 32 -14.57 -2.02 11.62
C ASN A 32 -14.57 -1.05 12.81
N GLU A 33 -15.43 -0.04 12.81
CA GLU A 33 -15.54 0.91 13.94
C GLU A 33 -15.77 0.14 15.27
N PRO A 34 -14.95 0.39 16.31
CA PRO A 34 -15.04 -0.36 17.55
C PRO A 34 -16.21 0.16 18.41
N ASP A 35 -16.72 -0.68 19.31
CA ASP A 35 -17.51 -0.19 20.43
C ASP A 35 -16.61 0.64 21.35
N MET A 36 -16.89 1.94 21.44
CA MET A 36 -16.10 2.89 22.23
C MET A 36 -16.25 2.69 23.74
N ASN A 37 -17.20 1.87 24.18
CA ASN A 37 -17.37 1.49 25.59
C ASN A 37 -16.62 0.19 25.95
N ASP A 38 -16.10 -0.53 24.96
CA ASP A 38 -15.32 -1.74 25.15
C ASP A 38 -13.84 -1.50 24.84
N ILE A 39 -13.03 -1.53 25.91
CA ILE A 39 -11.59 -1.29 25.84
C ILE A 39 -10.89 -2.31 24.94
N GLU A 40 -11.33 -3.58 24.95
CA GLU A 40 -10.67 -4.60 24.13
C GLU A 40 -11.03 -4.42 22.65
N SER A 41 -12.28 -4.08 22.34
CA SER A 41 -12.69 -3.72 20.97
C SER A 41 -11.89 -2.52 20.42
N MET A 42 -11.72 -1.47 21.22
CA MET A 42 -10.88 -0.31 20.83
C MET A 42 -9.43 -0.70 20.61
N ARG A 43 -8.86 -1.52 21.50
CA ARG A 43 -7.48 -1.99 21.38
C ARG A 43 -7.28 -2.79 20.09
N LEU A 44 -8.15 -3.76 19.82
CA LEU A 44 -8.09 -4.57 18.60
C LEU A 44 -8.23 -3.71 17.35
N TYR A 45 -9.12 -2.73 17.36
CA TYR A 45 -9.26 -1.78 16.26
C TYR A 45 -7.97 -0.99 16.00
N ILE A 46 -7.32 -0.49 17.05
CA ILE A 46 -6.06 0.24 16.94
C ILE A 46 -4.96 -0.68 16.40
N GLU A 47 -4.81 -1.90 16.94
CA GLU A 47 -3.82 -2.88 16.48
C GLU A 47 -4.01 -3.23 14.99
N ASN A 48 -5.26 -3.43 14.57
CA ASN A 48 -5.61 -3.72 13.18
C ASN A 48 -5.36 -2.52 12.26
N SER A 49 -5.71 -1.31 12.71
CA SER A 49 -5.45 -0.07 11.97
C SER A 49 -3.96 0.13 11.71
N TYR A 50 -3.10 -0.09 12.72
CA TYR A 50 -1.65 -0.04 12.54
C TYR A 50 -1.14 -1.04 11.50
N ARG A 51 -1.67 -2.28 11.52
CA ARG A 51 -1.30 -3.31 10.53
C ARG A 51 -1.69 -2.89 9.12
N ILE A 52 -2.90 -2.34 8.95
CA ILE A 52 -3.41 -1.85 7.66
C ILE A 52 -2.57 -0.68 7.14
N PHE A 53 -2.23 0.28 8.00
CA PHE A 53 -1.37 1.40 7.63
C PHE A 53 0.03 0.94 7.22
N ASN A 54 0.64 0.03 7.98
CA ASN A 54 1.94 -0.52 7.62
C ASN A 54 1.91 -1.20 6.24
N ARG A 55 0.90 -2.05 5.99
CA ARG A 55 0.71 -2.72 4.70
C ARG A 55 0.51 -1.71 3.56
N THR A 56 -0.28 -0.68 3.80
CA THR A 56 -0.50 0.42 2.85
C THR A 56 0.81 1.13 2.51
N ILE A 57 1.63 1.48 3.51
CA ILE A 57 2.93 2.14 3.31
C ILE A 57 3.83 1.27 2.41
N PHE A 58 3.93 -0.03 2.68
CA PHE A 58 4.76 -0.93 1.87
C PHE A 58 4.29 -1.00 0.41
N ARG A 59 2.98 -1.13 0.18
CA ARG A 59 2.41 -1.15 -1.18
C ARG A 59 2.64 0.16 -1.92
N VAL A 60 2.52 1.31 -1.25
CA VAL A 60 2.84 2.62 -1.83
C VAL A 60 4.31 2.72 -2.22
N VAL A 61 5.22 2.24 -1.37
CA VAL A 61 6.65 2.20 -1.68
C VAL A 61 6.92 1.30 -2.89
N GLU A 62 6.28 0.13 -2.96
CA GLU A 62 6.40 -0.80 -4.09
C GLU A 62 5.92 -0.17 -5.40
N ILE A 63 4.75 0.48 -5.38
CA ILE A 63 4.24 1.25 -6.52
C ILE A 63 5.25 2.30 -6.94
N LYS A 64 5.74 3.12 -5.99
CA LYS A 64 6.72 4.18 -6.30
C LYS A 64 7.98 3.61 -6.94
N ASN A 65 8.53 2.52 -6.41
CA ASN A 65 9.73 1.89 -6.95
C ASN A 65 9.50 1.31 -8.36
N SER A 66 8.33 0.73 -8.59
CA SER A 66 7.96 0.20 -9.90
C SER A 66 7.82 1.31 -10.95
N LEU A 67 7.20 2.43 -10.57
CA LEU A 67 7.01 3.60 -11.43
C LEU A 67 8.32 4.33 -11.74
N THR A 68 9.27 4.40 -10.79
CA THR A 68 10.56 5.08 -10.99
C THR A 68 11.63 4.20 -11.64
N LYS A 69 11.38 2.89 -11.78
CA LYS A 69 12.31 1.87 -12.34
C LYS A 69 13.72 1.83 -11.70
N ASN A 70 13.99 2.57 -10.63
CA ASN A 70 15.35 2.84 -10.15
C ASN A 70 15.43 3.18 -8.65
N GLU A 71 14.92 2.34 -7.77
CA GLU A 71 15.48 2.31 -6.41
C GLU A 71 15.27 0.90 -5.85
N LYS A 72 16.35 0.11 -5.82
CA LYS A 72 16.41 -1.09 -5.00
C LYS A 72 16.10 -0.65 -3.58
N LEU A 73 15.14 -1.30 -2.92
CA LEU A 73 14.93 -1.14 -1.48
C LEU A 73 16.28 -1.36 -0.78
N ASP A 74 16.86 -0.29 -0.23
CA ASP A 74 18.02 -0.42 0.62
C ASP A 74 17.56 -0.88 2.01
N SER A 75 17.65 -2.18 2.24
CA SER A 75 17.36 -2.83 3.52
C SER A 75 18.27 -2.35 4.66
N SER A 76 19.29 -1.53 4.40
CA SER A 76 20.16 -0.94 5.43
C SER A 76 19.45 0.13 6.28
N THR A 77 18.31 0.66 5.81
CA THR A 77 17.54 1.69 6.53
C THR A 77 16.41 1.12 7.39
N TRP A 78 16.21 -0.20 7.37
CA TRP A 78 15.22 -0.86 8.22
C TRP A 78 15.74 -1.03 9.64
N ASN A 79 15.22 -0.22 10.57
CA ASN A 79 15.43 -0.41 12.01
C ASN A 79 14.17 -1.04 12.62
N PRO A 80 14.16 -2.34 12.97
CA PRO A 80 13.03 -2.93 13.67
C PRO A 80 12.86 -2.29 15.05
N PRO A 81 11.62 -2.08 15.54
CA PRO A 81 11.38 -1.50 16.85
C PRO A 81 11.97 -2.39 17.95
N ALA A 82 12.61 -1.75 18.93
CA ALA A 82 13.23 -2.35 20.10
C ALA A 82 12.21 -2.92 21.10
#